data_AF-A0A3B8Q2I2-F1
#
_entry.id   AF-A0A3B8Q2I2-F1
#
_cell.length_a   1.000
_cell.length_b   1.000
_cell.length_c   1.000
_cell.angle_alpha   90.00
_cell.angle_beta   90.00
_cell.angle_gamma   90.00
#
_symmetry.space_group_name_H-M   'P 1'
#
loop_
_entity.id
_entity.type
_entity.pdbx_description
1 polymer ?
#
loop_
_entity_poly.entity_id
_entity_poly.type
_entity_poly.pdbx_seq_one_letter_code
_entity_poly.pdbx_strand_id
1 'polypeptide(L)'
;MRHLFIKSGCVILAIVSSMRFLSALAGPLDPPILTSGIAAVFDFDEDEAADFDYFYSASRLGGSQEEFYRVGLSLRSFGSGRCLRALASRIPFETGEPVSSDSPEVLSEGGSNWLGLGGYDVGRALPGAEWRYIERNFPGAFWRNRLEVLIGFRFAQEDGMHHGWFRFTRPDTHFTTAFELTEYSWNPAPGEPIAAGVPPSLLRYEVIEERLRLSWPAEAAGWILESASPLADETYWEEVSGAGATEVILPLGEATRYFRLRRP
;
A
#
# COMPACT_ATOMS: atom_id res chain seq x y z
N MET A 1 -14.65 -1.20 0.94
CA MET A 1 -14.15 -1.08 -0.44
C MET A 1 -14.95 0.03 -1.12
N ARG A 2 -14.35 1.19 -1.42
CA ARG A 2 -15.08 2.28 -2.11
C ARG A 2 -14.75 2.20 -3.60
N HIS A 3 -15.73 1.78 -4.40
CA HIS A 3 -15.60 1.68 -5.83
C HIS A 3 -15.85 3.06 -6.48
N LEU A 4 -14.94 3.50 -7.34
CA LEU A 4 -15.15 4.67 -8.19
C LEU A 4 -15.88 4.22 -9.46
N PHE A 5 -17.09 4.72 -9.67
CA PHE A 5 -17.89 4.43 -10.86
C PHE A 5 -18.13 5.72 -11.65
N ILE A 6 -17.63 5.78 -12.89
CA ILE A 6 -17.99 6.82 -13.84
C ILE A 6 -19.04 6.22 -14.79
N LYS A 7 -20.28 6.69 -14.69
CA LYS A 7 -21.40 6.22 -15.52
C LYS A 7 -21.54 7.12 -16.75
N SER A 8 -21.04 6.67 -17.90
CA SER A 8 -21.44 7.23 -19.20
C SER A 8 -21.37 6.15 -20.27
N GLY A 9 -22.52 5.54 -20.60
CA GLY A 9 -22.81 4.80 -21.84
C GLY A 9 -21.87 3.69 -22.34
N CYS A 10 -20.78 3.38 -21.65
CA CYS A 10 -19.64 2.60 -22.14
C CYS A 10 -19.14 1.68 -21.01
N VAL A 11 -18.58 0.54 -21.39
CA VAL A 11 -18.04 -0.54 -20.54
C VAL A 11 -17.49 -0.02 -19.20
N ILE A 12 -18.07 -0.47 -18.08
CA ILE A 12 -17.59 -0.11 -16.74
C ILE A 12 -16.41 -1.03 -16.40
N LEU A 13 -15.20 -0.48 -16.49
CA LEU A 13 -14.00 -1.16 -16.02
C LEU A 13 -13.92 -1.02 -14.49
N ALA A 14 -14.16 -2.12 -13.77
CA ALA A 14 -14.02 -2.18 -12.33
C ALA A 14 -12.68 -2.84 -11.99
N ILE A 15 -11.70 -2.06 -11.54
CA ILE A 15 -10.42 -2.59 -11.08
C ILE A 15 -10.61 -3.02 -9.63
N VAL A 16 -10.76 -4.32 -9.40
CA VAL A 16 -10.79 -4.91 -8.05
C VAL A 16 -9.48 -5.67 -7.85
N SER A 17 -8.44 -5.01 -7.36
CA SER A 17 -7.17 -5.68 -7.04
C SER A 17 -7.36 -6.51 -5.76
N SER A 18 -7.57 -7.81 -5.89
CA SER A 18 -7.47 -8.74 -4.75
C SER A 18 -6.01 -9.16 -4.62
N MET A 19 -5.25 -8.44 -3.80
CA MET A 19 -3.87 -8.78 -3.48
C MET A 19 -3.83 -9.91 -2.46
N ARG A 20 -3.12 -10.99 -2.79
CA ARG A 20 -2.73 -12.02 -1.81
C ARG A 20 -1.66 -11.40 -0.92
N PHE A 21 -1.98 -11.19 0.36
CA PHE A 21 -0.98 -10.93 1.37
C PHE A 21 -0.06 -12.16 1.46
N LEU A 22 1.21 -12.00 1.09
CA LEU A 22 2.25 -12.83 1.69
C LEU A 22 2.14 -12.58 3.19
N SER A 23 1.64 -13.59 3.91
CA SER A 23 1.19 -13.54 5.31
C SER A 23 1.78 -12.37 6.09
N ALA A 24 1.02 -11.28 6.20
CA ALA A 24 1.31 -10.25 7.18
C ALA A 24 1.19 -10.94 8.54
N LEU A 25 2.32 -11.28 9.16
CA LEU A 25 2.38 -11.52 10.58
C LEU A 25 2.07 -10.16 11.21
N ALA A 26 0.79 -9.83 11.32
CA ALA A 26 0.32 -8.67 12.04
C ALA A 26 0.77 -8.87 13.50
N GLY A 27 1.95 -8.35 13.82
CA GLY A 27 2.38 -8.22 15.21
C GLY A 27 1.34 -7.39 15.96
N PRO A 28 1.27 -7.51 17.30
CA PRO A 28 0.35 -6.72 18.08
C PRO A 28 0.72 -5.24 17.93
N LEU A 29 -0.04 -4.53 17.08
CA LEU A 29 -0.02 -3.08 17.00
C LEU A 29 -0.86 -2.45 18.12
N ASP A 30 -1.56 -3.28 18.90
CA ASP A 30 -2.29 -2.89 20.08
C ASP A 30 -1.34 -2.51 21.22
N PRO A 31 -1.58 -1.37 21.89
CA PRO A 31 -0.82 -0.99 23.07
C PRO A 31 -1.15 -1.89 24.29
N PRO A 32 -0.20 -2.11 25.21
CA PRO A 32 1.18 -1.63 25.16
C PRO A 32 2.06 -2.49 24.24
N ILE A 33 2.82 -1.84 23.36
CA ILE A 33 3.85 -2.50 22.55
C ILE A 33 5.12 -2.61 23.39
N LEU A 34 5.49 -3.83 23.78
CA LEU A 34 6.63 -4.11 24.69
C LEU A 34 7.77 -4.87 24.00
N THR A 35 7.59 -5.26 22.74
CA THR A 35 8.55 -5.97 21.92
C THR A 35 8.78 -5.22 20.61
N SER A 36 9.84 -5.60 19.90
CA SER A 36 10.10 -5.09 18.54
C SER A 36 9.82 -6.20 17.53
N GLY A 37 9.37 -5.84 16.33
CA GLY A 37 9.06 -6.79 15.28
C GLY A 37 8.64 -6.11 13.98
N ILE A 38 8.37 -6.94 12.96
CA ILE A 38 7.94 -6.49 11.64
C ILE A 38 6.47 -6.87 11.47
N ALA A 39 5.64 -5.89 11.10
CA ALA A 39 4.21 -6.07 10.85
C ALA A 39 3.93 -6.39 9.37
N ALA A 40 4.75 -5.90 8.44
CA ALA A 40 4.68 -6.24 7.02
C ALA A 40 6.07 -6.15 6.38
N VAL A 41 6.36 -7.04 5.43
CA VAL A 41 7.57 -7.03 4.60
C VAL A 41 7.13 -6.98 3.14
N PHE A 42 7.83 -6.19 2.34
CA PHE A 42 7.61 -6.11 0.91
C PHE A 42 8.94 -6.33 0.20
N ASP A 43 8.92 -7.28 -0.71
CA ASP A 43 9.97 -7.59 -1.68
C ASP A 43 9.26 -7.48 -3.03
N PHE A 44 9.54 -6.40 -3.76
CA PHE A 44 8.86 -6.11 -5.02
C PHE A 44 9.68 -6.53 -6.24
N ASP A 45 11.00 -6.62 -6.13
CA ASP A 45 11.90 -7.08 -7.20
C ASP A 45 12.17 -8.60 -7.16
N GLU A 46 11.60 -9.31 -6.18
CA GLU A 46 11.65 -10.76 -6.01
C GLU A 46 13.08 -11.29 -5.79
N ASP A 47 13.95 -10.48 -5.18
CA ASP A 47 15.35 -10.83 -4.91
C ASP A 47 15.59 -11.51 -3.54
N GLU A 48 14.51 -11.84 -2.82
CA GLU A 48 14.48 -12.38 -1.45
C GLU A 48 14.93 -11.38 -0.37
N ALA A 49 15.29 -10.15 -0.72
CA ALA A 49 15.55 -9.06 0.20
C ALA A 49 14.36 -8.10 0.28
N ALA A 50 14.08 -7.61 1.48
CA ALA A 50 13.00 -6.65 1.65
C ALA A 50 13.35 -5.31 1.01
N ASP A 51 12.54 -4.82 0.09
CA ASP A 51 12.56 -3.41 -0.35
C ASP A 51 12.02 -2.48 0.72
N PHE A 52 10.99 -2.93 1.45
CA PHE A 52 10.37 -2.18 2.53
C PHE A 52 9.95 -3.11 3.65
N ASP A 53 9.94 -2.56 4.87
CA ASP A 53 9.18 -3.17 5.95
C ASP A 53 8.43 -2.12 6.78
N TYR A 54 7.28 -2.54 7.30
CA TYR A 54 6.57 -1.80 8.33
C TYR A 54 6.93 -2.39 9.69
N PHE A 55 7.71 -1.63 10.47
CA PHE A 55 8.36 -2.08 11.69
C PHE A 55 7.82 -1.35 12.91
N TYR A 56 7.64 -2.09 14.00
CA TYR A 56 7.38 -1.55 15.33
C TYR A 56 8.56 -1.86 16.25
N SER A 57 8.98 -0.89 17.05
CA SER A 57 9.98 -1.09 18.10
C SER A 57 9.42 -0.77 19.46
N ALA A 58 9.94 -1.48 20.46
CA ALA A 58 9.85 -1.12 21.86
C ALA A 58 11.24 -1.26 22.48
N SER A 59 11.82 -0.12 22.86
CA SER A 59 13.10 -0.07 23.56
C SER A 59 12.85 0.19 25.03
N ARG A 60 13.21 -0.76 25.90
CA ARG A 60 13.12 -0.54 27.35
C ARG A 60 14.14 0.52 27.76
N LEU A 61 13.68 1.54 28.48
CA LEU A 61 14.50 2.57 29.09
C LEU A 61 14.33 2.46 30.62
N GLY A 62 15.36 2.77 31.41
CA GLY A 62 15.26 2.74 32.88
C GLY A 62 15.77 1.47 33.57
N GLY A 63 15.69 1.47 34.90
CA GLY A 63 16.26 0.44 35.80
C GLY A 63 15.34 -0.75 36.07
N SER A 64 15.72 -1.61 37.03
CA SER A 64 15.01 -2.87 37.30
C SER A 64 13.63 -2.73 37.94
N GLN A 65 13.32 -1.59 38.59
CA GLN A 65 12.06 -1.41 39.31
C GLN A 65 10.94 -0.77 38.48
N GLU A 66 11.28 0.14 37.56
CA GLU A 66 10.31 0.76 36.64
C GLU A 66 10.36 0.07 35.28
N GLU A 67 9.19 -0.23 34.73
CA GLU A 67 9.08 -0.66 33.35
C GLU A 67 8.72 0.56 32.51
N PHE A 68 9.66 1.00 31.69
CA PHE A 68 9.46 2.11 30.77
C PHE A 68 9.96 1.70 29.39
N TYR A 69 9.19 1.99 28.37
CA TYR A 69 9.47 1.64 26.99
C TYR A 69 9.27 2.87 26.11
N ARG A 70 10.16 3.00 25.12
CA ARG A 70 9.96 3.89 23.99
C ARG A 70 9.48 3.07 22.81
N VAL A 71 8.28 3.40 22.33
CA VAL A 71 7.64 2.76 21.19
C VAL A 71 7.81 3.62 19.95
N GLY A 72 8.20 2.99 18.84
CA GLY A 72 8.29 3.61 17.51
C GLY A 72 7.55 2.78 16.47
N LEU A 73 6.89 3.46 15.54
CA LEU A 73 6.22 2.85 14.38
C LEU A 73 6.79 3.49 13.13
N SER A 74 7.39 2.71 12.24
CA SER A 74 8.14 3.25 11.10
C SER A 74 8.01 2.36 9.87
N LEU A 75 7.91 3.00 8.70
CA LEU A 75 8.16 2.37 7.41
C LEU A 75 9.65 2.53 7.10
N ARG A 76 10.36 1.44 6.89
CA ARG A 76 11.77 1.45 6.45
C ARG A 76 11.82 1.02 5.00
N SER A 77 12.72 1.62 4.24
CA SER A 77 13.04 1.16 2.89
C SER A 77 14.47 0.64 2.84
N PHE A 78 14.81 -0.26 1.94
CA PHE A 78 16.15 -0.82 1.77
C PHE A 78 16.51 -0.82 0.27
N GLY A 79 17.70 -1.33 -0.08
CA GLY A 79 18.10 -1.54 -1.47
C GLY A 79 17.78 -0.36 -2.40
N SER A 80 16.96 -0.63 -3.40
CA SER A 80 16.45 0.35 -4.37
C SER A 80 15.19 1.10 -3.89
N GLY A 81 14.47 0.55 -2.90
CA GLY A 81 13.27 1.10 -2.30
C GLY A 81 13.46 2.49 -1.67
N ARG A 82 12.63 3.46 -2.06
CA ARG A 82 12.60 4.82 -1.49
C ARG A 82 11.18 5.26 -1.21
N CYS A 83 10.96 5.81 -0.01
CA CYS A 83 9.74 6.56 0.29
C CYS A 83 9.79 7.91 -0.42
N LEU A 84 8.65 8.34 -0.98
CA LEU A 84 8.50 9.59 -1.71
C LEU A 84 7.60 10.55 -0.94
N ARG A 85 7.80 11.85 -1.16
CA ARG A 85 6.95 12.92 -0.65
C ARG A 85 6.12 13.50 -1.79
N ALA A 86 4.86 13.82 -1.50
CA ALA A 86 3.96 14.47 -2.44
C ALA A 86 4.50 15.82 -2.94
N LEU A 87 5.05 16.62 -2.01
CA LEU A 87 5.64 17.92 -2.28
C LEU A 87 6.88 18.11 -1.39
N ALA A 88 7.72 19.10 -1.69
CA ALA A 88 8.88 19.44 -0.87
C ALA A 88 8.52 19.65 0.63
N SER A 89 7.33 20.23 0.90
CA SER A 89 6.81 20.54 2.24
C SER A 89 5.86 19.48 2.82
N ARG A 90 5.47 18.46 2.04
CA ARG A 90 4.42 17.52 2.43
C ARG A 90 4.78 16.10 2.01
N ILE A 91 4.83 15.20 2.99
CA ILE A 91 5.10 13.78 2.75
C ILE A 91 3.88 13.06 2.15
N PRO A 92 2.69 13.01 2.80
CA PRO A 92 1.62 12.17 2.30
C PRO A 92 1.03 12.73 1.01
N PHE A 93 0.64 11.81 0.15
CA PHE A 93 -0.13 12.09 -1.05
C PHE A 93 -1.62 12.19 -0.70
N GLU A 94 -2.34 12.98 -1.48
CA GLU A 94 -3.79 12.92 -1.53
C GLU A 94 -4.25 11.84 -2.51
N THR A 95 -5.46 11.32 -2.33
CA THR A 95 -6.02 10.35 -3.27
C THR A 95 -6.07 10.95 -4.68
N GLY A 96 -5.52 10.26 -5.66
CA GLY A 96 -5.45 10.72 -7.05
C GLY A 96 -4.18 11.50 -7.41
N GLU A 97 -3.40 11.98 -6.43
CA GLU A 97 -2.15 12.71 -6.67
C GLU A 97 -1.10 11.79 -7.29
N PRO A 98 -0.37 12.21 -8.33
CA PRO A 98 0.59 11.35 -9.01
C PRO A 98 1.81 11.08 -8.14
N VAL A 99 2.12 9.81 -7.92
CA VAL A 99 3.43 9.32 -7.46
C VAL A 99 4.27 9.02 -8.70
N SER A 100 5.39 9.71 -8.86
CA SER A 100 6.19 9.69 -10.08
C SER A 100 7.68 9.96 -9.82
N SER A 101 8.47 9.94 -10.89
CA SER A 101 9.89 10.33 -10.86
C SER A 101 10.13 11.77 -10.42
N ASP A 102 9.11 12.65 -10.51
CA ASP A 102 9.20 14.04 -10.06
C ASP A 102 8.93 14.19 -8.55
N SER A 103 8.40 13.14 -7.91
CA SER A 103 8.15 13.14 -6.47
C SER A 103 9.48 13.10 -5.71
N PRO A 104 9.78 14.07 -4.83
CA PRO A 104 11.04 14.06 -4.11
C PRO A 104 11.13 12.88 -3.13
N GLU A 105 12.35 12.50 -2.76
CA GLU A 105 12.53 11.46 -1.74
C GLU A 105 12.26 11.97 -0.32
N VAL A 106 11.82 11.06 0.55
CA VAL A 106 11.83 11.28 1.98
C VAL A 106 13.21 10.93 2.53
N LEU A 107 14.03 11.96 2.74
CA LEU A 107 15.28 11.83 3.49
C LEU A 107 15.05 12.35 4.91
N SER A 108 15.43 11.56 5.92
CA SER A 108 15.58 12.07 7.29
C SER A 108 16.81 12.99 7.38
N GLU A 109 16.92 13.81 8.43
CA GLU A 109 18.07 14.73 8.62
C GLU A 109 19.43 14.01 8.60
N GLY A 110 19.47 12.72 8.94
CA GLY A 110 20.67 11.88 8.86
C GLY A 110 20.84 11.11 7.55
N GLY A 111 20.03 11.37 6.53
CA GLY A 111 20.02 10.61 5.27
C GLY A 111 19.48 9.18 5.41
N SER A 112 18.92 8.82 6.56
CA SER A 112 18.35 7.49 6.79
C SER A 112 16.97 7.34 6.12
N ASN A 113 16.74 6.12 5.66
CA ASN A 113 15.63 5.55 4.88
C ASN A 113 14.40 5.14 5.70
N TRP A 114 14.20 5.78 6.86
CA TRP A 114 13.06 5.54 7.75
C TRP A 114 12.05 6.69 7.73
N LEU A 115 10.77 6.33 7.67
CA LEU A 115 9.63 7.22 7.84
C LEU A 115 8.87 6.86 9.12
N GLY A 116 9.04 7.66 10.17
CA GLY A 116 8.27 7.49 11.41
C GLY A 116 6.80 7.85 11.19
N LEU A 117 5.92 6.89 11.44
CA LEU A 117 4.46 7.03 11.37
C LEU A 117 3.82 7.27 12.74
N GLY A 118 4.56 7.03 13.82
CA GLY A 118 4.11 7.29 15.18
C GLY A 118 5.12 6.87 16.22
N GLY A 119 4.85 7.24 17.47
CA GLY A 119 5.67 6.86 18.61
C GLY A 119 5.13 7.44 19.90
N TYR A 120 5.38 6.75 20.99
CA TYR A 120 4.99 7.15 22.33
C TYR A 120 5.94 6.53 23.35
N ASP A 121 6.01 7.13 24.53
CA ASP A 121 6.61 6.46 25.68
C ASP A 121 5.49 5.79 26.48
N VAL A 122 5.75 4.61 27.03
CA VAL A 122 4.80 3.86 27.87
C VAL A 122 5.51 3.30 29.08
N GLY A 123 4.92 3.44 30.26
CA GLY A 123 5.54 2.92 31.47
C GLY A 123 4.57 2.61 32.59
N ARG A 124 5.04 1.85 33.58
CA ARG A 124 4.32 1.55 34.82
C ARG A 124 5.29 1.54 35.99
N ALA A 125 4.83 2.07 37.12
CA ALA A 125 5.68 2.27 38.30
C ALA A 125 6.15 0.96 38.96
N LEU A 126 5.32 -0.09 38.90
CA LEU A 126 5.58 -1.41 39.46
C LEU A 126 4.93 -2.49 38.57
N PRO A 127 5.42 -3.74 38.59
CA PRO A 127 4.75 -4.86 37.93
C PRO A 127 3.29 -5.00 38.38
N GLY A 128 2.37 -5.09 37.42
CA GLY A 128 0.93 -5.16 37.67
C GLY A 128 0.21 -3.82 37.85
N ALA A 129 0.93 -2.69 37.92
CA ALA A 129 0.31 -1.37 37.86
C ALA A 129 -0.20 -1.04 36.45
N GLU A 130 -1.15 -0.10 36.36
CA GLU A 130 -1.67 0.40 35.10
C GLU A 130 -0.58 1.06 34.25
N TRP A 131 -0.67 0.87 32.93
CA TRP A 131 0.19 1.51 31.96
C TRP A 131 -0.17 2.98 31.80
N ARG A 132 0.85 3.83 31.79
CA ARG A 132 0.75 5.26 31.53
C ARG A 132 1.43 5.56 30.21
N TYR A 133 0.70 6.25 29.33
CA TYR A 133 1.16 6.60 27.99
C TYR A 133 1.50 8.09 27.98
N ILE A 134 2.68 8.41 27.46
CA ILE A 134 3.20 9.76 27.40
C ILE A 134 3.44 10.11 25.94
N GLU A 135 2.72 11.14 25.51
CA GLU A 135 2.96 11.77 24.22
C GLU A 135 4.21 12.66 24.33
N ARG A 136 5.24 12.39 23.51
CA ARG A 136 6.36 13.34 23.29
C ARG A 136 6.28 13.92 21.90
N ASN A 137 7.02 14.99 21.64
CA ASN A 137 7.29 15.46 20.27
C ASN A 137 8.18 14.46 19.51
N PHE A 138 7.60 13.33 19.12
CA PHE A 138 8.22 12.39 18.20
C PHE A 138 8.14 12.91 16.76
N PRO A 139 9.13 12.59 15.91
CA PRO A 139 8.96 12.64 14.47
C PRO A 139 7.68 11.88 14.10
N GLY A 140 6.71 12.57 13.50
CA GLY A 140 5.38 12.01 13.22
C GLY A 140 4.22 12.68 13.95
N ALA A 141 4.46 13.76 14.72
CA ALA A 141 3.37 14.63 15.19
C ALA A 141 2.44 15.10 14.06
N PHE A 142 2.98 15.23 12.85
CA PHE A 142 2.25 15.52 11.62
C PHE A 142 1.14 14.51 11.29
N TRP A 143 1.26 13.25 11.72
CA TRP A 143 0.29 12.18 11.43
C TRP A 143 -0.87 12.11 12.45
N ARG A 144 -0.74 12.78 13.60
CA ARG A 144 -1.63 12.60 14.75
C ARG A 144 -3.09 12.91 14.50
N ASN A 145 -3.36 13.86 13.61
CA ASN A 145 -4.73 14.26 13.29
C ASN A 145 -5.25 13.56 12.03
N ARG A 146 -4.59 12.48 11.60
CA ARG A 146 -4.98 11.72 10.40
C ARG A 146 -5.48 10.34 10.79
N LEU A 147 -6.53 9.91 10.11
CA LEU A 147 -7.06 8.54 10.17
C LEU A 147 -6.61 7.71 8.96
N GLU A 148 -6.15 8.38 7.90
CA GLU A 148 -5.63 7.76 6.69
C GLU A 148 -4.38 8.52 6.23
N VAL A 149 -3.36 7.78 5.79
CA VAL A 149 -2.18 8.34 5.13
C VAL A 149 -1.81 7.50 3.90
N LEU A 150 -1.54 8.18 2.79
CA LEU A 150 -1.01 7.59 1.57
C LEU A 150 0.47 7.95 1.44
N ILE A 151 1.33 6.95 1.45
CA ILE A 151 2.78 7.13 1.31
C ILE A 151 3.20 6.62 -0.06
N GLY A 152 3.68 7.51 -0.92
CA GLY A 152 4.26 7.13 -2.20
C GLY A 152 5.61 6.44 -2.01
N PHE A 153 5.96 5.55 -2.93
CA PHE A 153 7.26 4.90 -2.97
C PHE A 153 7.73 4.64 -4.39
N ARG A 154 9.02 4.35 -4.53
CA ARG A 154 9.62 3.79 -5.74
C ARG A 154 10.59 2.67 -5.41
N PHE A 155 10.82 1.78 -6.37
CA PHE A 155 11.79 0.70 -6.31
C PHE A 155 12.26 0.39 -7.73
N ALA A 156 13.42 -0.24 -7.87
CA ALA A 156 13.98 -0.63 -9.17
C ALA A 156 13.78 -2.13 -9.40
N GLN A 157 13.40 -2.51 -10.60
CA GLN A 157 13.46 -3.86 -11.16
C GLN A 157 14.44 -3.88 -12.33
N GLU A 158 14.63 -5.05 -12.98
CA GLU A 158 15.52 -5.19 -14.13
C GLU A 158 15.13 -4.28 -15.31
N ASP A 159 13.84 -3.99 -15.48
CA ASP A 159 13.26 -3.19 -16.56
C ASP A 159 13.16 -1.69 -16.24
N GLY A 160 13.33 -1.28 -14.98
CA GLY A 160 13.45 0.12 -14.62
C GLY A 160 12.93 0.48 -13.22
N MET A 161 12.60 1.76 -13.05
CA MET A 161 12.10 2.29 -11.77
C MET A 161 10.58 2.28 -11.77
N HIS A 162 9.96 1.67 -10.77
CA HIS A 162 8.51 1.62 -10.62
C HIS A 162 8.03 2.53 -9.50
N HIS A 163 6.77 2.96 -9.57
CA HIS A 163 6.15 3.84 -8.60
C HIS A 163 4.93 3.18 -7.98
N GLY A 164 4.77 3.37 -6.68
CA GLY A 164 3.69 2.78 -5.90
C GLY A 164 3.23 3.66 -4.74
N TRP A 165 2.24 3.17 -4.01
CA TRP A 165 1.77 3.78 -2.78
C TRP A 165 1.37 2.73 -1.75
N PHE A 166 1.55 3.06 -0.48
CA PHE A 166 1.00 2.35 0.68
C PHE A 166 -0.15 3.18 1.26
N ARG A 167 -1.27 2.53 1.61
CA ARG A 167 -2.38 3.11 2.37
C ARG A 167 -2.34 2.55 3.78
N PHE A 168 -2.22 3.47 4.72
CA PHE A 168 -2.27 3.20 6.14
C PHE A 168 -3.52 3.84 6.73
N THR A 169 -4.26 3.11 7.57
CA THR A 169 -5.45 3.64 8.26
C THR A 169 -5.44 3.32 9.75
N ARG A 170 -6.27 4.00 10.53
CA ARG A 170 -6.51 3.68 11.93
C ARG A 170 -7.90 4.12 12.36
N PRO A 171 -8.48 3.50 13.40
CA PRO A 171 -9.86 3.77 13.81
C PRO A 171 -10.06 5.16 14.47
N ASP A 172 -9.02 5.72 15.10
CA ASP A 172 -9.09 6.99 15.81
C ASP A 172 -7.76 7.78 15.76
N THR A 173 -7.77 9.00 16.30
CA THR A 173 -6.60 9.88 16.35
C THR A 173 -5.79 9.76 17.64
N HIS A 174 -6.08 8.80 18.53
CA HIS A 174 -5.28 8.64 19.74
C HIS A 174 -3.83 8.32 19.38
N PHE A 175 -2.87 8.95 20.07
CA PHE A 175 -1.45 8.86 19.74
C PHE A 175 -0.84 7.47 19.97
N THR A 176 -1.54 6.61 20.72
CA THR A 176 -1.18 5.21 20.96
C THR A 176 -1.74 4.26 19.90
N THR A 177 -2.73 4.69 19.12
CA THR A 177 -3.35 3.90 18.06
C THR A 177 -2.45 3.92 16.84
N ALA A 178 -1.84 2.77 16.56
CA ALA A 178 -0.98 2.57 15.41
C ALA A 178 -1.78 2.67 14.10
N PHE A 179 -1.08 3.01 13.02
CA PHE A 179 -1.61 2.84 11.68
C PHE A 179 -1.48 1.38 11.25
N GLU A 180 -2.53 0.83 10.67
CA GLU A 180 -2.51 -0.46 9.99
C GLU A 180 -2.30 -0.26 8.50
N LEU A 181 -1.45 -1.06 7.88
CA LEU A 181 -1.36 -1.14 6.44
C LEU A 181 -2.60 -1.86 5.91
N THR A 182 -3.47 -1.15 5.20
CA THR A 182 -4.71 -1.73 4.67
C THR A 182 -4.67 -2.03 3.19
N GLU A 183 -3.82 -1.32 2.43
CA GLU A 183 -3.76 -1.47 0.97
C GLU A 183 -2.41 -0.97 0.46
N TYR A 184 -1.98 -1.46 -0.69
CA TYR A 184 -0.87 -0.91 -1.45
C TYR A 184 -1.08 -1.19 -2.94
N SER A 185 -0.41 -0.44 -3.80
CA SER A 185 -0.39 -0.72 -5.24
C SER A 185 0.84 -0.10 -5.89
N TRP A 186 1.18 -0.55 -7.10
CA TRP A 186 2.27 0.01 -7.89
C TRP A 186 2.03 -0.20 -9.39
N ASN A 187 2.59 0.69 -10.21
CA ASN A 187 2.46 0.64 -11.67
C ASN A 187 3.51 -0.31 -12.28
N PRO A 188 3.09 -1.40 -12.94
CA PRO A 188 4.00 -2.34 -13.60
C PRO A 188 4.75 -1.77 -14.79
N ALA A 189 4.32 -0.67 -15.41
CA ALA A 189 5.11 -0.04 -16.45
C ALA A 189 6.26 0.78 -15.82
N PRO A 190 7.53 0.52 -16.15
CA PRO A 190 8.66 1.24 -15.58
C PRO A 190 8.62 2.72 -15.99
N GLY A 191 8.92 3.60 -15.05
CA GLY A 191 8.93 5.06 -15.21
C GLY A 191 7.55 5.72 -15.19
N GLU A 192 6.48 4.95 -15.36
CA GLU A 192 5.12 5.50 -15.40
C GLU A 192 4.61 5.86 -14.00
N PRO A 193 3.86 6.98 -13.87
CA PRO A 193 3.31 7.40 -12.60
C PRO A 193 2.14 6.51 -12.16
N ILE A 194 1.80 6.57 -10.88
CA ILE A 194 0.56 6.00 -10.32
C ILE A 194 -0.19 7.04 -9.51
N ALA A 195 -1.51 7.09 -9.63
CA ALA A 195 -2.34 7.92 -8.78
C ALA A 195 -2.42 7.33 -7.36
N ALA A 196 -2.02 8.08 -6.34
CA ALA A 196 -1.99 7.61 -4.96
C ALA A 196 -3.38 7.17 -4.48
N GLY A 197 -3.46 6.01 -3.83
CA GLY A 197 -4.72 5.44 -3.35
C GLY A 197 -5.66 4.95 -4.46
N VAL A 198 -5.22 4.94 -5.71
CA VAL A 198 -5.95 4.42 -6.87
C VAL A 198 -5.10 3.34 -7.55
N PRO A 199 -5.57 2.09 -7.66
CA PRO A 199 -4.86 1.05 -8.40
C PRO A 199 -4.64 1.43 -9.87
N PRO A 200 -3.55 0.96 -10.51
CA PRO A 200 -3.28 1.32 -11.90
C PRO A 200 -4.34 0.73 -12.85
N SER A 201 -4.78 1.54 -13.82
CA SER A 201 -5.69 1.09 -14.88
C SER A 201 -4.91 0.47 -16.03
N LEU A 202 -4.59 -0.81 -15.89
CA LEU A 202 -3.80 -1.55 -16.88
C LEU A 202 -4.62 -2.09 -18.02
N LEU A 203 -5.89 -2.44 -17.76
CA LEU A 203 -6.76 -3.01 -18.77
C LEU A 203 -7.28 -1.89 -19.69
N ARG A 204 -7.02 -2.05 -20.98
CA ARG A 204 -7.55 -1.21 -22.06
C ARG A 204 -8.62 -2.01 -22.80
N TYR A 205 -9.59 -1.31 -23.36
CA TYR A 205 -10.62 -1.94 -24.19
C TYR A 205 -10.81 -1.20 -25.50
N GLU A 206 -11.17 -1.94 -26.54
CA GLU A 206 -11.47 -1.44 -27.87
C GLU A 206 -12.55 -2.33 -28.50
N VAL A 207 -13.51 -1.75 -29.23
CA VAL A 207 -14.50 -2.52 -29.99
C VAL A 207 -14.08 -2.54 -31.46
N ILE A 208 -13.82 -3.73 -32.00
CA ILE A 208 -13.34 -3.95 -33.37
C ILE A 208 -14.24 -4.99 -34.03
N GLU A 209 -14.89 -4.66 -35.15
CA GLU A 209 -15.68 -5.60 -35.97
C GLU A 209 -16.64 -6.48 -35.15
N GLU A 210 -17.46 -5.87 -34.28
CA GLU A 210 -18.40 -6.58 -33.39
C GLU A 210 -17.72 -7.54 -32.39
N ARG A 211 -16.50 -7.22 -31.99
CA ARG A 211 -15.76 -7.92 -30.92
C ARG A 211 -15.21 -6.92 -29.92
N LEU A 212 -15.09 -7.36 -28.67
CA LEU A 212 -14.43 -6.63 -27.60
C LEU A 212 -12.99 -7.11 -27.51
N ARG A 213 -12.04 -6.24 -27.84
CA ARG A 213 -10.63 -6.45 -27.56
C ARG A 213 -10.32 -5.88 -26.19
N LEU A 214 -9.76 -6.71 -25.32
CA LEU A 214 -9.16 -6.29 -24.06
C LEU A 214 -7.66 -6.47 -24.17
N SER A 215 -6.87 -5.49 -23.75
CA SER A 215 -5.41 -5.55 -23.81
C SER A 215 -4.76 -4.92 -22.59
N TRP A 216 -3.55 -5.34 -22.29
CA TRP A 216 -2.77 -4.85 -21.16
C TRP A 216 -1.27 -4.83 -21.46
N PRO A 217 -0.46 -4.10 -20.66
CA PRO A 217 0.98 -3.99 -20.88
C PRO A 217 1.70 -5.34 -20.77
N ALA A 218 2.84 -5.47 -21.43
CA ALA A 218 3.64 -6.71 -21.44
C ALA A 218 4.19 -7.08 -20.06
N GLU A 219 4.40 -6.08 -19.21
CA GLU A 219 4.81 -6.20 -17.81
C GLU A 219 3.75 -6.89 -16.96
N ALA A 220 2.49 -6.91 -17.44
CA ALA A 220 1.39 -7.66 -16.84
C ALA A 220 1.08 -8.96 -17.59
N ALA A 221 2.00 -9.50 -18.40
CA ALA A 221 1.74 -10.69 -19.22
C ALA A 221 1.42 -11.97 -18.43
N GLY A 222 1.86 -12.06 -17.17
CA GLY A 222 1.54 -13.15 -16.25
C GLY A 222 0.29 -12.94 -15.40
N TRP A 223 -0.43 -11.82 -15.58
CA TRP A 223 -1.62 -11.52 -14.79
C TRP A 223 -2.83 -12.25 -15.36
N ILE A 224 -3.75 -12.61 -14.47
CA ILE A 224 -4.95 -13.38 -14.81
C ILE A 224 -6.08 -12.41 -15.12
N LEU A 225 -6.62 -12.47 -16.33
CA LEU A 225 -7.83 -11.74 -16.69
C LEU A 225 -9.03 -12.47 -16.10
N GLU A 226 -9.81 -11.74 -15.29
CA GLU A 226 -11.04 -12.24 -14.71
C GLU A 226 -12.23 -11.40 -15.16
N SER A 227 -13.41 -12.02 -15.15
CA SER A 227 -14.66 -11.40 -15.49
C SER A 227 -15.76 -11.73 -14.50
N ALA A 228 -16.79 -10.88 -14.43
CA ALA A 228 -17.92 -11.05 -13.55
C ALA A 228 -19.22 -10.52 -14.16
N SER A 229 -20.35 -11.12 -13.77
CA SER A 229 -21.69 -10.64 -14.08
C SER A 229 -22.68 -11.13 -13.02
N PRO A 230 -23.25 -10.26 -12.15
CA PRO A 230 -23.12 -8.80 -12.02
C PRO A 230 -22.00 -8.34 -11.05
N LEU A 231 -21.83 -7.02 -10.90
CA LEU A 231 -20.99 -6.41 -9.85
C LEU A 231 -21.81 -6.13 -8.58
N ALA A 232 -21.60 -6.94 -7.56
CA ALA A 232 -22.14 -6.83 -6.20
C ALA A 232 -21.03 -7.03 -5.14
N ASP A 233 -21.31 -6.81 -3.85
CA ASP A 233 -20.31 -6.93 -2.78
C ASP A 233 -19.67 -8.33 -2.69
N GLU A 234 -20.42 -9.38 -3.05
CA GLU A 234 -19.98 -10.78 -3.07
C GLU A 234 -19.78 -11.30 -4.51
N THR A 235 -19.28 -10.44 -5.41
CA THR A 235 -19.04 -10.83 -6.81
C THR A 235 -18.06 -12.00 -6.91
N TYR A 236 -18.51 -13.10 -7.53
CA TYR A 236 -17.62 -14.17 -7.96
C TYR A 236 -16.94 -13.78 -9.28
N TRP A 237 -15.61 -13.83 -9.28
CA TRP A 237 -14.78 -13.52 -10.43
C TRP A 237 -14.30 -14.82 -11.07
N GLU A 238 -14.50 -14.95 -12.37
CA GLU A 238 -14.12 -16.12 -13.15
C GLU A 238 -13.00 -15.76 -14.11
N GLU A 239 -11.97 -16.62 -14.18
CA GLU A 239 -10.92 -16.50 -15.17
C GLU A 239 -11.49 -16.54 -16.59
N VAL A 240 -11.08 -15.59 -17.42
CA VAL A 240 -11.47 -15.52 -18.83
C VAL A 240 -10.64 -16.52 -19.62
N SER A 241 -11.28 -17.59 -20.07
CA SER A 241 -10.64 -18.62 -20.89
C SER A 241 -10.11 -18.04 -22.21
N GLY A 242 -8.93 -18.49 -22.64
CA GLY A 242 -8.36 -18.10 -23.93
C GLY A 242 -7.76 -16.69 -23.96
N ALA A 243 -7.59 -16.06 -22.79
CA ALA A 243 -6.74 -14.89 -22.67
C ALA A 243 -5.31 -15.24 -23.11
N GLY A 244 -4.78 -14.46 -24.06
CA GLY A 244 -3.37 -14.53 -24.44
C GLY A 244 -2.49 -13.89 -23.38
N ALA A 245 -1.20 -13.71 -23.68
CA ALA A 245 -0.27 -13.08 -22.76
C ALA A 245 -0.65 -11.63 -22.43
N THR A 246 -1.07 -10.84 -23.42
CA THR A 246 -1.33 -9.39 -23.25
C THR A 246 -2.65 -8.92 -23.83
N GLU A 247 -3.45 -9.83 -24.38
CA GLU A 247 -4.74 -9.48 -24.96
C GLU A 247 -5.70 -10.67 -25.02
N VAL A 248 -6.99 -10.34 -25.14
CA VAL A 248 -8.05 -11.28 -25.50
C VAL A 248 -9.05 -10.60 -26.43
N ILE A 249 -9.62 -11.36 -27.35
CA ILE A 249 -10.72 -10.92 -28.20
C ILE A 249 -11.96 -11.71 -27.82
N LEU A 250 -12.97 -11.01 -27.31
CA LEU A 250 -14.22 -11.57 -26.82
C LEU A 250 -15.38 -11.23 -27.77
N PRO A 251 -16.44 -12.05 -27.82
CA PRO A 251 -17.69 -11.66 -28.47
C PRO A 251 -18.25 -10.34 -27.90
N LEU A 252 -18.85 -9.47 -28.73
CA LEU A 252 -19.39 -8.19 -28.25
C LEU A 252 -20.45 -8.32 -27.16
N GLY A 253 -21.18 -9.45 -27.10
CA GLY A 253 -22.13 -9.74 -26.01
C GLY A 253 -21.49 -9.69 -24.61
N GLU A 254 -20.20 -9.95 -24.51
CA GLU A 254 -19.42 -9.90 -23.27
C GLU A 254 -19.15 -8.46 -22.80
N ALA A 255 -19.39 -7.43 -23.62
CA ALA A 255 -19.19 -6.01 -23.25
C ALA A 255 -20.11 -5.52 -22.11
N THR A 256 -21.08 -6.35 -21.72
CA THR A 256 -21.95 -6.09 -20.56
C THR A 256 -21.37 -6.59 -19.24
N ARG A 257 -20.27 -7.36 -19.27
CA ARG A 257 -19.57 -7.89 -18.09
C ARG A 257 -18.57 -6.87 -17.55
N TYR A 258 -18.12 -7.14 -16.33
CA TYR A 258 -17.01 -6.44 -15.71
C TYR A 258 -15.74 -7.26 -15.89
N PHE A 259 -14.62 -6.59 -16.13
CA PHE A 259 -13.32 -7.22 -16.31
C PHE A 259 -12.30 -6.61 -15.36
N ARG A 260 -11.37 -7.43 -14.88
CA ARG A 260 -10.21 -6.99 -14.08
C ARG A 260 -8.99 -7.85 -14.39
N LEU A 261 -7.81 -7.30 -14.18
CA LEU A 261 -6.58 -8.09 -14.11
C LEU A 261 -6.25 -8.34 -12.64
N ARG A 262 -5.92 -9.59 -12.32
CA ARG A 262 -5.48 -10.02 -11.00
C ARG A 262 -4.07 -10.58 -11.08
N ARG A 263 -3.21 -10.18 -10.15
CA ARG A 263 -1.89 -10.81 -9.98
C ARG A 263 -2.06 -12.28 -9.53
N PRO A 264 -1.22 -13.22 -10.00
CA PRO A 264 -1.33 -14.64 -9.64
C PRO A 264 -1.37 -14.91 -8.12
#